data_AF-A0A9P9CNR9-F1
#
_entry.id   AF-A0A9P9CNR9-F1
#
_cell.length_a   1.000
_cell.length_b   1.000
_cell.length_c   1.000
_cell.angle_alpha   90.00
_cell.angle_beta   90.00
_cell.angle_gamma   90.00
#
_symmetry.space_group_name_H-M   'P 1'
#
loop_
_entity.id
_entity.type
_entity.pdbx_description
1 polymer ?
#
loop_
_entity_poly.entity_id
_entity_poly.type
_entity_poly.pdbx_seq_one_letter_code
_entity_poly.pdbx_strand_id
1 'polypeptide(L)'
;MQGGHLLGNAILFFLVLLPVTRAALRNITIDDAQGDEVTGAKPIYTPPNQWYAISSQSRCDGICDPNPGIDEAYFSTWHVATGFPTEPSRIEFKFNGSAVFIYCILAGNARPNSQTHLSLLVDGVEMDTFHWIPTNNTPPFYYQVPVLSASALESRTHFVVVLSAVTAIDYSVIFFDFAVYR
;
A
#
# COMPACT_ATOMS: atom_id res chain seq x y z
N MET A 1 -27.45 -80.34 -19.37
CA MET A 1 -26.80 -79.91 -18.12
C MET A 1 -25.83 -78.80 -18.45
N GLN A 2 -26.04 -77.63 -17.84
CA GLN A 2 -25.10 -76.52 -17.56
C GLN A 2 -24.32 -75.88 -18.74
N GLY A 3 -24.22 -74.55 -18.85
CA GLY A 3 -24.55 -73.48 -17.91
C GLY A 3 -24.40 -72.13 -18.61
N GLY A 4 -25.25 -71.18 -18.21
CA GLY A 4 -25.35 -69.85 -18.81
C GLY A 4 -24.42 -68.79 -18.22
N HIS A 5 -24.36 -67.70 -18.98
CA HIS A 5 -24.19 -66.28 -18.64
C HIS A 5 -23.33 -65.87 -17.42
N LEU A 6 -22.44 -64.90 -17.62
CA LEU A 6 -22.67 -63.48 -17.27
C LEU A 6 -21.43 -62.64 -17.63
N LEU A 7 -21.58 -61.75 -18.62
CA LEU A 7 -20.65 -60.64 -18.87
C LEU A 7 -20.85 -59.60 -17.76
N GLY A 8 -19.92 -59.54 -16.81
CA GLY A 8 -19.91 -58.54 -15.76
C GLY A 8 -19.33 -57.21 -16.27
N ASN A 9 -20.18 -56.24 -16.57
CA ASN A 9 -19.78 -54.85 -16.77
C ASN A 9 -19.31 -54.26 -15.44
N ALA A 10 -17.99 -54.19 -15.24
CA ALA A 10 -17.40 -53.42 -14.15
C ALA A 10 -17.41 -51.94 -14.54
N ILE A 11 -18.45 -51.21 -14.13
CA ILE A 11 -18.45 -49.74 -14.19
C ILE A 11 -17.52 -49.25 -13.08
N LEU A 12 -16.31 -48.84 -13.47
CA LEU A 12 -15.36 -48.17 -12.59
C LEU A 12 -15.86 -46.74 -12.34
N PHE A 13 -16.56 -46.52 -11.22
CA PHE A 13 -16.84 -45.16 -10.74
C PHE A 13 -15.53 -44.56 -10.19
N PHE A 14 -14.76 -43.89 -11.06
CA PHE A 14 -13.72 -42.98 -10.63
C PHE A 14 -14.41 -41.76 -10.01
N LEU A 15 -14.63 -41.80 -8.69
CA LEU A 15 -14.91 -40.60 -7.90
C LEU A 15 -13.68 -39.70 -8.00
N VAL A 16 -13.72 -38.74 -8.93
CA VAL A 16 -12.76 -37.65 -8.99
C VAL A 16 -12.95 -36.82 -7.73
N LEU A 17 -12.14 -37.10 -6.71
CA LEU A 17 -11.94 -36.19 -5.59
C LEU A 17 -11.25 -34.94 -6.14
N LEU A 18 -12.04 -34.00 -6.66
CA LEU A 18 -11.53 -32.67 -6.98
C LEU A 18 -10.99 -32.08 -5.67
N PRO A 19 -9.69 -31.74 -5.59
CA PRO A 19 -9.17 -31.07 -4.41
C PRO A 19 -9.92 -29.75 -4.27
N VAL A 20 -10.64 -29.58 -3.16
CA VAL A 20 -11.24 -28.30 -2.81
C VAL A 20 -10.10 -27.35 -2.48
N THR A 21 -9.67 -26.55 -3.45
CA THR A 21 -8.69 -25.49 -3.23
C THR A 21 -9.37 -24.36 -2.48
N ARG A 22 -9.17 -24.32 -1.15
CA ARG A 22 -9.51 -23.14 -0.35
C ARG A 22 -8.49 -22.05 -0.66
N ALA A 23 -8.89 -21.05 -1.45
CA ALA A 23 -8.16 -19.80 -1.50
C ALA A 23 -8.27 -19.12 -0.12
N ALA A 24 -7.20 -19.20 0.67
CA ALA A 24 -7.12 -18.49 1.93
C ALA A 24 -6.83 -17.02 1.62
N LEU A 25 -7.65 -16.11 2.16
CA LEU A 25 -7.32 -14.68 2.18
C LEU A 25 -6.01 -14.51 2.98
N ARG A 26 -4.97 -14.01 2.31
CA ARG A 26 -3.69 -13.66 2.90
C ARG A 26 -3.43 -12.17 2.65
N ASN A 27 -2.89 -11.51 3.67
CA ASN A 27 -2.38 -10.14 3.54
C ASN A 27 -1.03 -10.17 2.81
N ILE A 28 -0.92 -9.36 1.75
CA ILE A 28 0.28 -9.21 0.94
C ILE A 28 0.70 -7.74 1.01
N THR A 29 1.98 -7.50 1.28
CA THR A 29 2.52 -6.15 1.42
C THR A 29 3.08 -5.65 0.09
N ILE A 30 2.94 -4.34 -0.13
CA ILE A 30 3.67 -3.55 -1.12
C ILE A 30 4.48 -2.54 -0.31
N ASP A 31 5.77 -2.82 -0.15
CA ASP A 31 6.72 -1.97 0.56
C ASP A 31 7.17 -0.79 -0.31
N ASP A 32 7.51 0.35 0.29
CA ASP A 32 7.99 1.53 -0.43
C ASP A 32 9.26 1.25 -1.26
N ALA A 33 10.20 0.47 -0.72
CA ALA A 33 11.52 0.28 -1.31
C ALA A 33 11.66 -1.08 -2.01
N GLN A 34 11.09 -2.13 -1.43
CA GLN A 34 11.15 -3.51 -1.90
C GLN A 34 10.00 -3.86 -2.85
N GLY A 35 8.90 -3.12 -2.80
CA GLY A 35 7.73 -3.33 -3.65
C GLY A 35 6.82 -4.46 -3.19
N ASP A 36 6.00 -4.94 -4.11
CA ASP A 36 5.04 -6.02 -3.91
C ASP A 36 5.73 -7.35 -3.58
N GLU A 37 5.38 -7.97 -2.44
CA GLU A 37 5.98 -9.23 -1.98
C GLU A 37 5.85 -10.40 -2.98
N VAL A 38 4.87 -10.38 -3.88
CA VAL A 38 4.57 -11.46 -4.83
C VAL A 38 5.23 -11.19 -6.19
N THR A 39 5.17 -9.95 -6.67
CA THR A 39 5.60 -9.59 -8.02
C THR A 39 6.93 -8.85 -8.08
N GLY A 40 7.39 -8.27 -6.96
CA GLY A 40 8.52 -7.36 -6.88
C GLY A 40 8.27 -6.01 -7.56
N ALA A 41 7.05 -5.73 -8.02
CA ALA A 41 6.71 -4.45 -8.63
C ALA A 41 6.75 -3.34 -7.57
N LYS A 42 7.53 -2.30 -7.83
CA LYS A 42 7.67 -1.16 -6.91
C LYS A 42 6.65 -0.07 -7.19
N PRO A 43 6.25 0.72 -6.19
CA PRO A 43 5.49 1.93 -6.41
C PRO A 43 6.23 2.89 -7.35
N ILE A 44 5.47 3.62 -8.15
CA ILE A 44 5.99 4.67 -9.04
C ILE A 44 5.80 6.01 -8.35
N TYR A 45 6.90 6.74 -8.21
CA TYR A 45 6.95 8.04 -7.54
C TYR A 45 7.12 9.16 -8.57
N THR A 46 6.17 10.10 -8.62
CA THR A 46 6.20 11.22 -9.56
C THR A 46 5.90 12.57 -8.88
N PRO A 47 6.49 13.67 -9.38
CA PRO A 47 7.60 13.71 -10.32
C PRO A 47 8.91 13.22 -9.64
N PRO A 48 9.81 12.49 -10.33
CA PRO A 48 10.93 11.80 -9.68
C PRO A 48 11.89 12.68 -8.89
N ASN A 49 12.01 13.97 -9.24
CA ASN A 49 12.87 14.95 -8.59
C ASN A 49 12.35 15.44 -7.23
N GLN A 50 11.12 15.10 -6.83
CA GLN A 50 10.55 15.49 -5.54
C GLN A 50 10.70 14.42 -4.45
N TRP A 51 11.05 13.18 -4.83
CA TRP A 51 11.03 12.03 -3.94
C TRP A 51 12.42 11.66 -3.42
N TYR A 52 12.49 11.40 -2.11
CA TYR A 52 13.68 10.92 -1.42
C TYR A 52 13.40 9.54 -0.84
N ALA A 53 14.26 8.58 -1.14
CA ALA A 53 14.27 7.27 -0.50
C ALA A 53 15.08 7.35 0.80
N ILE A 54 14.45 7.06 1.92
CA ILE A 54 15.06 7.12 3.25
C ILE A 54 15.34 5.72 3.75
N SER A 55 16.52 5.53 4.33
CA SER A 55 16.95 4.27 4.95
C SER A 55 18.03 4.55 6.00
N SER A 56 18.52 3.51 6.67
CA SER A 56 19.69 3.63 7.55
C SER A 56 20.95 4.17 6.84
N GLN A 57 21.05 3.98 5.52
CA GLN A 57 22.18 4.39 4.68
C GLN A 57 21.91 5.66 3.86
N SER A 58 20.65 6.03 3.68
CA SER A 58 20.22 7.21 2.91
C SER A 58 19.43 8.14 3.83
N ARG A 59 20.06 9.26 4.20
CA ARG A 59 19.44 10.28 5.05
C ARG A 59 19.33 11.58 4.27
N CYS A 60 18.43 12.44 4.72
CA CYS A 60 18.32 13.80 4.26
C CYS A 60 18.22 14.74 5.46
N ASP A 61 18.49 16.02 5.22
CA ASP A 61 18.36 17.05 6.24
C ASP A 61 16.91 17.57 6.34
N GLY A 62 16.56 18.13 7.50
CA GLY A 62 15.28 18.80 7.70
C GLY A 62 14.10 17.82 7.84
N ILE A 63 13.02 18.05 7.09
CA ILE A 63 11.72 17.38 7.31
C ILE A 63 11.73 15.87 7.08
N CYS A 64 12.69 15.35 6.32
CA CYS A 64 12.79 13.92 6.04
C CYS A 64 13.87 13.20 6.85
N ASP A 65 14.61 13.89 7.73
CA ASP A 65 15.61 13.29 8.62
C ASP A 65 15.00 12.10 9.38
N PRO A 66 15.51 10.87 9.27
CA PRO A 66 14.93 9.71 9.93
C PRO A 66 15.15 9.66 11.45
N ASN A 67 15.85 10.63 12.05
CA ASN A 67 16.18 10.61 13.46
C ASN A 67 15.14 11.36 14.33
N PRO A 68 14.66 10.75 15.44
CA PRO A 68 14.73 9.33 15.78
C PRO A 68 13.65 8.52 15.01
N GLY A 69 13.88 7.21 14.83
CA GLY A 69 12.80 6.26 14.52
C GLY A 69 12.85 5.57 13.14
N ILE A 70 14.01 5.47 12.48
CA ILE A 70 14.12 4.65 11.26
C ILE A 70 13.66 3.21 11.45
N ASP A 71 13.91 2.63 12.64
CA ASP A 71 13.60 1.23 12.94
C ASP A 71 12.09 0.96 13.19
N GLU A 72 11.27 2.01 13.32
CA GLU A 72 9.81 1.92 13.51
C GLU A 72 9.05 1.80 12.17
N ALA A 73 9.70 2.19 11.06
CA ALA A 73 9.15 2.05 9.72
C ALA A 73 9.23 0.60 9.23
N TYR A 74 8.31 0.22 8.34
CA TYR A 74 8.34 -1.11 7.75
C TYR A 74 9.60 -1.26 6.90
N PHE A 75 10.31 -2.38 7.10
CA PHE A 75 11.68 -2.61 6.60
C PHE A 75 12.71 -1.49 6.83
N SER A 76 12.44 -0.60 7.79
CA SER A 76 13.30 0.56 8.09
C SER A 76 13.57 1.45 6.88
N THR A 77 12.57 1.59 6.00
CA THR A 77 12.57 2.46 4.82
C THR A 77 11.28 3.26 4.71
N TRP A 78 11.34 4.38 4.00
CA TRP A 78 10.15 5.07 3.48
C TRP A 78 10.54 5.96 2.31
N HIS A 79 9.56 6.33 1.49
CA HIS A 79 9.70 7.36 0.47
C HIS A 79 8.97 8.62 0.88
N VAL A 80 9.64 9.76 0.77
CA VAL A 80 9.11 11.06 1.19
C VAL A 80 9.20 12.09 0.09
N ALA A 81 8.13 12.89 -0.05
CA ALA A 81 8.08 14.03 -0.96
C ALA A 81 7.24 15.16 -0.39
N THR A 82 7.54 16.37 -0.82
CA THR A 82 6.70 17.57 -0.59
C THR A 82 6.05 17.95 -1.89
N GLY A 83 4.72 17.85 -1.94
CA GLY A 83 3.90 18.26 -3.08
C GLY A 83 3.46 19.71 -2.97
N PHE A 84 3.43 20.41 -4.10
CA PHE A 84 3.07 21.82 -4.20
C PHE A 84 1.81 22.02 -5.05
N PRO A 85 1.07 23.14 -4.90
CA PRO A 85 -0.17 23.39 -5.65
C PRO A 85 -0.07 23.24 -7.16
N THR A 86 1.05 23.64 -7.74
CA THR A 86 1.29 23.57 -9.18
C THR A 86 1.97 22.29 -9.63
N GLU A 87 2.48 21.48 -8.71
CA GLU A 87 3.23 20.25 -8.99
C GLU A 87 3.07 19.28 -7.80
N PRO A 88 1.92 18.58 -7.69
CA PRO A 88 1.66 17.65 -6.61
C PRO A 88 2.54 16.41 -6.73
N SER A 89 2.93 15.86 -5.58
CA SER A 89 3.62 14.56 -5.52
C SER A 89 2.60 13.43 -5.57
N ARG A 90 2.96 12.33 -6.22
CA ARG A 90 2.08 11.21 -6.52
C ARG A 90 2.80 9.87 -6.38
N ILE A 91 2.08 8.88 -5.84
CA ILE A 91 2.45 7.47 -5.79
C ILE A 91 1.44 6.68 -6.62
N GLU A 92 1.91 5.77 -7.47
CA GLU A 92 1.07 4.86 -8.23
C GLU A 92 1.52 3.41 -8.01
N PHE A 93 0.57 2.51 -7.77
CA PHE A 93 0.84 1.08 -7.74
C PHE A 93 -0.41 0.27 -8.13
N LYS A 94 -0.24 -1.03 -8.31
CA LYS A 94 -1.31 -1.97 -8.63
C LYS A 94 -1.33 -3.10 -7.62
N PHE A 95 -2.51 -3.64 -7.36
CA PHE A 95 -2.67 -4.87 -6.62
C PHE A 95 -3.77 -5.72 -7.25
N ASN A 96 -3.74 -7.03 -7.01
CA ASN A 96 -4.80 -7.95 -7.43
C ASN A 96 -5.47 -8.53 -6.19
N GLY A 97 -6.64 -8.03 -5.84
CA GLY A 97 -7.32 -8.35 -4.59
C GLY A 97 -8.68 -7.67 -4.48
N SER A 98 -9.22 -7.67 -3.27
CA SER A 98 -10.55 -7.17 -2.89
C SER A 98 -10.51 -6.14 -1.75
N ALA A 99 -9.33 -5.87 -1.20
CA ALA A 99 -9.11 -4.80 -0.23
C ALA A 99 -7.68 -4.26 -0.32
N VAL A 100 -7.51 -2.98 0.02
CA VAL A 100 -6.21 -2.32 0.17
C VAL A 100 -6.23 -1.36 1.35
N PHE A 101 -5.14 -1.38 2.11
CA PHE A 101 -4.87 -0.51 3.24
C PHE A 101 -3.54 0.19 2.98
N ILE A 102 -3.50 1.51 3.14
CA ILE A 102 -2.30 2.32 2.86
C ILE A 102 -1.84 2.92 4.17
N TYR A 103 -0.55 2.76 4.48
CA TYR A 103 0.06 3.22 5.72
C TYR A 103 1.15 4.24 5.41
N CYS A 104 1.08 5.37 6.11
CA CYS A 104 2.07 6.43 6.04
C CYS A 104 2.66 6.69 7.42
N ILE A 105 3.80 7.36 7.41
CA ILE A 105 4.37 8.02 8.58
C ILE A 105 3.82 9.45 8.61
N LEU A 106 3.44 9.95 9.78
CA LEU A 106 3.02 11.34 9.96
C LEU A 106 4.07 12.10 10.75
N ALA A 107 4.55 13.21 10.20
CA ALA A 107 5.49 14.08 10.89
C ALA A 107 4.78 15.02 11.88
N GLY A 108 5.40 15.21 13.04
CA GLY A 108 4.96 16.10 14.11
C GLY A 108 5.65 17.46 14.13
N ASN A 109 5.34 18.27 15.14
CA ASN A 109 5.76 19.69 15.24
C ASN A 109 7.25 19.95 15.40
N ALA A 110 8.05 18.93 15.74
CA ALA A 110 9.51 19.04 15.68
C ALA A 110 9.99 19.38 14.25
N ARG A 111 9.10 19.24 13.26
CA ARG A 111 9.32 19.56 11.86
C ARG A 111 8.32 20.66 11.47
N PRO A 112 8.76 21.92 11.34
CA PRO A 112 7.87 22.94 10.78
C PRO A 112 7.42 22.47 9.40
N ASN A 113 6.22 22.88 8.99
CA ASN A 113 5.77 22.65 7.62
C ASN A 113 5.59 21.16 7.26
N SER A 114 5.07 20.34 8.17
CA SER A 114 4.95 18.89 7.99
C SER A 114 3.53 18.34 7.92
N GLN A 115 2.60 19.18 7.49
CA GLN A 115 1.22 18.78 7.26
C GLN A 115 1.10 17.78 6.10
N THR A 116 0.16 16.86 6.24
CA THR A 116 -0.12 15.82 5.25
C THR A 116 -1.58 15.95 4.82
N HIS A 117 -1.77 16.21 3.54
CA HIS A 117 -3.07 16.26 2.88
C HIS A 117 -3.02 15.33 1.68
N LEU A 118 -3.89 14.33 1.63
CA LEU A 118 -3.89 13.29 0.59
C LEU A 118 -5.27 13.14 -0.05
N SER A 119 -5.29 12.92 -1.35
CA SER A 119 -6.42 12.34 -2.09
C SER A 119 -6.05 10.91 -2.44
N LEU A 120 -6.94 9.98 -2.14
CA LEU A 120 -6.67 8.54 -2.20
C LEU A 120 -7.64 7.90 -3.18
N LEU A 121 -7.13 7.49 -4.33
CA LEU A 121 -7.95 7.00 -5.43
C LEU A 121 -7.70 5.52 -5.68
N VAL A 122 -8.78 4.80 -5.99
CA VAL A 122 -8.75 3.43 -6.51
C VAL A 122 -9.52 3.42 -7.83
N ASP A 123 -8.90 2.93 -8.90
CA ASP A 123 -9.42 2.91 -10.27
C ASP A 123 -9.93 4.27 -10.78
N GLY A 124 -9.26 5.34 -10.36
CA GLY A 124 -9.60 6.72 -10.75
C GLY A 124 -10.78 7.31 -9.97
N VAL A 125 -11.36 6.59 -9.02
CA VAL A 125 -12.39 7.10 -8.11
C VAL A 125 -11.74 7.48 -6.79
N GLU A 126 -11.97 8.71 -6.31
CA GLU A 126 -11.54 9.13 -4.98
C GLU A 126 -12.34 8.36 -3.92
N MET A 127 -11.63 7.51 -3.18
CA MET A 127 -12.18 6.68 -2.12
C MET A 127 -12.21 7.42 -0.78
N ASP A 128 -11.21 8.28 -0.54
CA ASP A 128 -11.09 9.07 0.68
C ASP A 128 -10.15 10.27 0.52
N THR A 129 -10.22 11.21 1.46
CA THR A 129 -9.21 12.23 1.68
C THR A 129 -8.64 12.14 3.09
N PHE A 130 -7.33 12.36 3.23
CA PHE A 130 -6.66 12.30 4.52
C PHE A 130 -6.06 13.66 4.86
N HIS A 131 -6.28 14.15 6.08
CA HIS A 131 -5.74 15.42 6.54
C HIS A 131 -5.10 15.28 7.93
N TRP A 132 -3.85 15.75 8.03
CA TRP A 132 -3.08 15.81 9.25
C TRP A 132 -2.35 17.15 9.33
N ILE A 133 -2.52 17.85 10.44
CA ILE A 133 -1.79 19.06 10.78
C ILE A 133 -1.20 18.85 12.17
N PRO A 134 0.13 18.82 12.33
CA PRO A 134 0.75 18.62 13.63
C PRO A 134 0.47 19.80 14.57
N THR A 135 0.31 19.50 15.86
CA THR A 135 0.16 20.52 16.93
C THR A 135 1.39 20.54 17.81
N ASN A 136 1.57 21.59 18.64
CA ASN A 136 2.77 21.78 19.47
C ASN A 136 3.12 20.63 20.44
N ASN A 137 2.22 19.67 20.65
CA ASN A 137 2.42 18.53 21.55
C ASN A 137 2.58 17.19 20.79
N THR A 138 2.72 17.21 19.46
CA THR A 138 2.86 15.99 18.66
C THR A 138 4.28 15.43 18.77
N PRO A 139 4.47 14.11 18.99
CA PRO A 139 5.76 13.46 18.82
C PRO A 139 6.35 13.70 17.42
N PRO A 140 7.68 13.58 17.22
CA PRO A 140 8.31 13.85 15.93
C PRO A 140 7.72 13.05 14.77
N PHE A 141 7.29 11.82 15.03
CA PHE A 141 6.67 10.92 14.06
C PHE A 141 5.58 10.05 14.68
N TYR A 142 4.61 9.67 13.85
CA TYR A 142 3.69 8.54 14.07
C TYR A 142 3.88 7.54 12.93
N TYR A 143 4.11 6.28 13.28
CA TYR A 143 4.35 5.21 12.31
C TYR A 143 3.11 4.36 12.10
N GLN A 144 3.06 3.62 10.98
CA GLN A 144 1.99 2.68 10.66
C GLN A 144 0.59 3.33 10.73
N VAL A 145 0.47 4.60 10.33
CA VAL A 145 -0.81 5.31 10.37
C VAL A 145 -1.62 4.95 9.13
N PRO A 146 -2.81 4.33 9.26
CA PRO A 146 -3.65 4.03 8.12
C PRO A 146 -4.22 5.33 7.54
N VAL A 147 -3.85 5.64 6.31
CA VAL A 147 -4.40 6.80 5.57
C VAL A 147 -5.54 6.38 4.65
N LEU A 148 -5.57 5.12 4.20
CA LEU A 148 -6.70 4.53 3.46
C LEU A 148 -7.05 3.16 4.04
N SER A 149 -8.35 2.88 4.13
CA SER A 149 -8.89 1.54 4.38
C SER A 149 -10.03 1.25 3.40
N ALA A 150 -9.69 0.72 2.22
CA ALA A 150 -10.67 0.33 1.22
C ALA A 150 -10.89 -1.19 1.27
N SER A 151 -12.12 -1.61 1.56
CA SER A 151 -12.50 -3.02 1.63
C SER A 151 -13.76 -3.29 0.80
N ALA A 152 -14.05 -4.57 0.55
CA ALA A 152 -15.19 -4.99 -0.26
C ALA A 152 -15.15 -4.48 -1.72
N LEU A 153 -13.93 -4.36 -2.27
CA LEU A 153 -13.72 -4.15 -3.70
C LEU A 153 -13.98 -5.46 -4.46
N GLU A 154 -14.27 -5.34 -5.75
CA GLU A 154 -14.35 -6.51 -6.63
C GLU A 154 -13.00 -7.24 -6.67
N SER A 155 -12.99 -8.58 -6.65
CA SER A 155 -11.74 -9.33 -6.72
C SER A 155 -11.14 -9.26 -8.12
N ARG A 156 -10.26 -8.28 -8.36
CA ARG A 156 -9.56 -8.05 -9.63
C ARG A 156 -8.30 -7.22 -9.44
N THR A 157 -7.64 -6.91 -10.55
CA THR A 157 -6.58 -5.90 -10.55
C THR A 157 -7.17 -4.50 -10.38
N HIS A 158 -6.63 -3.77 -9.42
CA HIS A 158 -6.94 -2.38 -9.11
C HIS A 158 -5.72 -1.49 -9.31
N PHE A 159 -5.97 -0.24 -9.63
CA PHE A 159 -4.96 0.80 -9.75
C PHE A 159 -5.12 1.83 -8.63
N VAL A 160 -4.06 2.05 -7.86
CA VAL A 160 -4.06 2.99 -6.73
C VAL A 160 -3.29 4.24 -7.10
N VAL A 161 -3.84 5.39 -6.70
CA VAL A 161 -3.13 6.67 -6.72
C VAL A 161 -3.22 7.32 -5.35
N VAL A 162 -2.07 7.61 -4.76
CA VAL A 162 -1.95 8.53 -3.62
C VAL A 162 -1.44 9.85 -4.15
N LEU A 163 -2.21 10.91 -3.97
CA LEU A 163 -1.85 12.24 -4.42
C LEU A 163 -1.72 13.15 -3.19
N SER A 164 -0.70 14.00 -3.14
CA SER A 164 -0.70 15.12 -2.19
C SER A 164 -1.87 16.03 -2.57
N ALA A 165 -2.97 15.98 -1.83
CA ALA A 165 -4.12 16.85 -2.05
C ALA A 165 -3.69 18.28 -1.75
N VAL A 166 -3.78 19.16 -2.75
CA VAL A 166 -3.37 20.54 -2.58
C VAL A 166 -4.58 21.45 -2.45
N THR A 167 -4.76 22.03 -1.27
CA THR A 167 -5.51 23.29 -1.16
C THR A 167 -4.65 24.39 -1.77
N ALA A 168 -5.23 25.26 -2.61
CA ALA A 168 -4.52 26.21 -3.49
C ALA A 168 -3.51 27.18 -2.83
N ILE A 169 -3.34 27.12 -1.51
CA ILE A 169 -2.51 28.01 -0.70
C ILE A 169 -1.30 27.33 -0.05
N ASP A 170 -1.24 26.00 0.03
CA ASP A 170 -0.27 25.30 0.88
C ASP A 170 0.35 24.05 0.23
N TYR A 171 1.54 23.65 0.68
CA TYR A 171 2.19 22.37 0.32
C TYR A 171 1.72 21.24 1.25
N SER A 172 1.95 19.99 0.84
CA SER A 172 1.60 18.78 1.59
C SER A 172 2.74 17.76 1.51
N VAL A 173 3.07 17.11 2.63
CA VAL A 173 4.16 16.15 2.71
C VAL A 173 3.61 14.73 2.82
N ILE A 174 4.17 13.81 2.03
CA ILE A 174 3.85 12.38 2.04
C ILE A 174 5.07 11.63 2.56
N PHE A 175 4.89 10.76 3.55
CA PHE A 175 5.90 9.76 3.96
C PHE A 175 5.28 8.38 3.80
N PHE A 176 5.40 7.79 2.62
CA PHE A 176 4.82 6.50 2.33
C PHE A 176 5.73 5.37 2.81
N ASP A 177 5.16 4.46 3.59
CA ASP A 177 5.84 3.35 4.27
C ASP A 177 5.48 2.03 3.58
N PHE A 178 4.20 1.64 3.60
CA PHE A 178 3.76 0.43 2.91
C PHE A 178 2.25 0.43 2.64
N ALA A 179 1.82 -0.49 1.79
CA ALA A 179 0.42 -0.86 1.63
C ALA A 179 0.23 -2.36 1.85
N VAL A 180 -0.96 -2.76 2.29
CA VAL A 180 -1.35 -4.16 2.44
C VAL A 180 -2.61 -4.40 1.62
N TYR A 181 -2.62 -5.47 0.83
CA TYR A 181 -3.81 -5.90 0.10
C TYR A 181 -4.13 -7.38 0.36
N ARG A 182 -5.34 -7.79 0.02
CA ARG A 182 -5.82 -9.18 0.10
C ARG A 182 -6.93 -9.45 -0.89
#